data_AF-A0A952PHZ6-F1
#
_entry.id   AF-A0A952PHZ6-F1
#
_cell.length_a   1.000
_cell.length_b   1.000
_cell.length_c   1.000
_cell.angle_alpha   90.00
_cell.angle_beta   90.00
_cell.angle_gamma   90.00
#
_symmetry.space_group_name_H-M   'P 1'
#
loop_
_entity.id
_entity.type
_entity.pdbx_description
1 polymer ?
#
loop_
_entity_poly.entity_id
_entity_poly.type
_entity_poly.pdbx_seq_one_letter_code
_entity_poly.pdbx_strand_id
1 'polypeptide(L)'
;MNLVAGRSQSPKDWASADKYLTDLFNEYRENTARFTPWELDNFSTLFKDEKNRIIPQIDAGVASDLNYFIREFKSAKETAAARRAKDNQRFDAQALAAEMSIFEGRINRLVKRDGKRTGTSATTKEIQKEYTRTLLEGSDLQKRAAAEVLANMVPSGWPHEEVMEMNRISRQAAKDIDNIVYTESTRQAEAKVQSGAEDLRKAYARCDSLASKYKYNMKQTENELSKISISWDASEGYQVDVSDEPQPDRIPQFR
;
A
#
# COMPACT_ATOMS: atom_id res chain seq x y z
N MET A 1 32.77 1.34 43.22
CA MET A 1 32.61 1.06 41.78
C MET A 1 32.21 2.36 41.08
N ASN A 2 33.01 2.86 40.15
CA ASN A 2 32.68 4.05 39.34
C ASN A 2 31.81 3.62 38.15
N LEU A 3 30.49 3.53 38.34
CA LEU A 3 29.54 3.13 37.29
C LEU A 3 29.23 4.24 36.26
N VAL A 4 29.74 5.46 36.45
CA VAL A 4 29.34 6.64 35.65
C VAL A 4 30.51 7.26 34.84
N ALA A 5 31.75 6.84 35.07
CA ALA A 5 32.94 7.56 34.56
C ALA A 5 33.28 7.32 33.06
N GLY A 6 32.39 6.71 32.27
CA GLY A 6 32.69 6.35 30.86
C GLY A 6 31.65 6.73 29.81
N ARG A 7 30.50 7.32 30.18
CA ARG A 7 29.40 7.56 29.22
C ARG A 7 29.18 9.06 28.97
N SER A 8 30.20 9.74 28.45
CA SER A 8 30.15 11.18 28.14
C SER A 8 29.79 11.51 26.69
N GLN A 9 29.19 10.58 25.94
CA GLN A 9 28.66 10.89 24.61
C GLN A 9 27.14 10.71 24.62
N SER A 10 26.43 11.84 24.66
CA SER A 10 25.00 11.86 24.35
C SER A 10 24.76 11.18 22.99
N PRO A 11 23.74 10.32 22.88
CA PRO A 11 23.40 9.66 21.63
C PRO A 11 23.21 10.67 20.49
N LYS A 12 23.75 10.38 19.29
CA LYS A 12 23.71 11.30 18.14
C LYS A 12 22.37 11.30 17.39
N ASP A 13 21.68 10.15 17.38
CA ASP A 13 20.41 9.94 16.70
C ASP A 13 19.43 9.15 17.59
N TRP A 14 18.17 9.11 17.18
CA TRP A 14 17.10 8.47 17.94
C TRP A 14 17.30 6.95 18.11
N ALA A 15 17.91 6.27 17.14
CA ALA A 15 18.14 4.83 17.19
C ALA A 15 19.23 4.49 18.21
N SER A 16 20.31 5.25 18.22
CA SER A 16 21.36 5.18 19.23
C SER A 16 20.83 5.52 20.61
N ALA A 17 19.87 6.44 20.69
CA ALA A 17 19.22 6.86 21.92
C ALA A 17 18.31 5.75 22.50
N ASP A 18 17.51 5.09 21.65
CA ASP A 18 16.71 3.92 22.01
C ASP A 18 17.58 2.75 22.47
N LYS A 19 18.68 2.48 21.74
CA LYS A 19 19.65 1.46 22.11
C LYS A 19 20.28 1.76 23.47
N TYR A 20 20.72 3.00 23.69
CA TYR A 20 21.31 3.42 24.96
C TYR A 20 20.36 3.19 26.15
N LEU A 21 19.09 3.59 26.04
CA LEU A 21 18.10 3.36 27.10
C LEU A 21 17.83 1.86 27.31
N THR A 22 17.83 1.07 26.25
CA THR A 22 17.64 -0.38 26.31
C THR A 22 18.80 -1.06 27.02
N ASP A 23 20.03 -0.71 26.66
CA ASP A 23 21.25 -1.23 27.27
C ASP A 23 21.32 -0.85 28.76
N LEU A 24 20.95 0.39 29.11
CA LEU A 24 20.86 0.85 30.49
C LEU A 24 19.81 0.06 31.31
N PHE A 25 18.65 -0.24 30.72
CA PHE A 25 17.62 -1.06 31.36
C PHE A 25 18.03 -2.53 31.54
N ASN A 26 18.74 -3.09 30.57
CA ASN A 26 19.25 -4.46 30.66
C ASN A 26 20.35 -4.57 31.73
N GLU A 27 21.27 -3.60 31.77
CA GLU A 27 22.31 -3.51 32.80
C GLU A 27 21.70 -3.42 34.20
N TYR A 28 20.61 -2.66 34.37
CA TYR A 28 19.86 -2.64 35.61
C TYR A 28 19.36 -4.03 35.98
N ARG A 29 18.61 -4.68 35.08
CA ARG A 29 18.01 -6.00 35.30
C ARG A 29 19.02 -7.08 35.63
N GLU A 30 20.18 -7.06 34.98
CA GLU A 30 21.23 -8.06 35.19
C GLU A 30 21.94 -7.87 36.55
N ASN A 31 22.05 -6.63 37.03
CA ASN A 31 22.79 -6.30 38.23
C ASN A 31 21.91 -6.07 39.48
N THR A 32 20.58 -6.07 39.36
CA THR A 32 19.67 -5.83 40.51
C THR A 32 19.90 -6.78 41.68
N ALA A 33 20.30 -8.03 41.43
CA ALA A 33 20.58 -9.01 42.49
C ALA A 33 21.91 -8.76 43.23
N ARG A 34 22.77 -7.89 42.70
CA ARG A 34 24.11 -7.57 43.23
C ARG A 34 24.17 -6.22 43.91
N PHE A 35 23.17 -5.37 43.69
CA PHE A 35 23.10 -4.04 44.27
C PHE A 35 22.54 -4.07 45.68
N THR A 36 23.10 -3.21 46.54
CA THR A 36 22.51 -2.89 47.83
C THR A 36 21.21 -2.08 47.63
N PRO A 37 20.30 -2.04 48.62
CA PRO A 37 19.08 -1.24 48.53
C PRO A 37 19.32 0.25 48.17
N TRP A 38 20.40 0.85 48.68
CA TRP A 38 20.77 2.23 48.36
C TRP A 38 21.27 2.40 46.92
N GLU A 39 22.05 1.46 46.39
CA GLU A 39 22.49 1.47 44.99
C GLU A 39 21.31 1.30 44.02
N LEU A 40 20.31 0.49 44.39
CA LEU A 40 19.07 0.34 43.63
C LEU A 40 18.29 1.65 43.54
N ASP A 41 18.18 2.40 44.65
CA ASP A 41 17.45 3.67 44.70
C ASP A 41 18.15 4.77 43.87
N ASN A 42 19.48 4.87 43.99
CA ASN A 42 20.28 5.78 43.17
C ASN A 42 20.19 5.45 41.67
N PHE A 43 20.29 4.17 41.31
CA PHE A 43 20.15 3.76 39.91
C PHE A 43 18.75 4.06 39.38
N SER A 44 17.70 3.78 40.17
CA SER A 44 16.32 4.09 39.79
C SER A 44 16.13 5.58 39.49
N THR A 45 16.71 6.45 40.32
CA THR A 45 16.70 7.91 40.11
C THR A 45 17.47 8.32 38.85
N LEU A 46 18.70 7.83 38.67
CA LEU A 46 19.51 8.09 37.48
C LEU A 46 18.81 7.62 36.19
N PHE A 47 18.23 6.41 36.21
CA PHE A 47 17.51 5.86 35.09
C PHE A 47 16.29 6.72 34.73
N LYS A 48 15.55 7.20 35.74
CA LYS A 48 14.41 8.09 35.52
C LYS A 48 14.83 9.42 34.88
N ASP A 49 15.90 10.04 35.37
CA ASP A 49 16.41 11.29 34.83
C ASP A 49 16.88 11.13 33.39
N GLU A 50 17.62 10.06 33.12
CA GLU A 50 18.15 9.77 31.81
C GLU A 50 17.04 9.39 30.81
N LYS A 51 16.04 8.64 31.26
CA LYS A 51 14.81 8.37 30.51
C LYS A 51 14.10 9.67 30.11
N ASN A 52 13.91 10.60 31.05
CA ASN A 52 13.24 11.88 30.80
C ASN A 52 14.04 12.77 29.83
N ARG A 53 15.37 12.70 29.89
CA ARG A 53 16.27 13.44 28.99
C ARG A 53 16.24 12.90 27.57
N ILE A 54 16.21 11.58 27.42
CA ILE A 54 16.41 10.91 26.12
C ILE A 54 15.11 10.68 25.35
N ILE A 55 13.99 10.36 26.02
CA ILE A 55 12.73 10.07 25.31
C ILE A 55 12.31 11.17 24.33
N PRO A 56 12.43 12.48 24.63
CA PRO A 56 12.09 13.53 23.67
C PRO A 56 12.89 13.45 22.36
N GLN A 57 14.16 13.04 22.42
CA GLN A 57 15.00 12.83 21.24
C GLN A 57 14.53 11.62 20.42
N ILE A 58 14.10 10.55 21.11
CA ILE A 58 13.51 9.37 20.45
C ILE A 58 12.19 9.74 19.78
N ASP A 59 11.29 10.42 20.50
CA ASP A 59 9.98 10.84 19.98
C ASP A 59 10.11 11.71 18.73
N ALA A 60 10.93 12.77 18.80
CA ALA A 60 11.13 13.67 17.66
C ALA A 60 11.77 12.96 16.46
N GLY A 61 12.75 12.09 16.69
CA GLY A 61 13.44 11.38 15.60
C GLY A 61 12.57 10.35 14.91
N VAL A 62 11.79 9.58 15.67
CA VAL A 62 10.88 8.55 15.16
C VAL A 62 9.69 9.18 14.42
N ALA A 63 9.11 10.26 14.97
CA ALA A 63 8.07 11.03 14.29
C ALA A 63 8.59 11.68 12.98
N SER A 64 9.84 12.16 12.97
CA SER A 64 10.47 12.69 11.76
C SER A 64 10.70 11.61 10.70
N ASP A 65 11.16 10.42 11.10
CA ASP A 65 11.32 9.26 10.21
C ASP A 65 9.98 8.85 9.58
N LEU A 66 8.93 8.75 10.39
CA LEU A 66 7.58 8.45 9.91
C LEU A 66 7.08 9.51 8.90
N ASN A 67 7.25 10.79 9.22
CA ASN A 67 6.90 11.90 8.34
C ASN A 67 7.65 11.87 7.00
N TYR A 68 8.91 11.45 7.01
CA TYR A 68 9.68 11.26 5.78
C TYR A 68 9.03 10.20 4.88
N PHE A 69 8.72 9.02 5.43
CA PHE A 69 8.07 7.95 4.65
C PHE A 69 6.65 8.31 4.20
N ILE A 70 5.90 9.08 4.98
CA ILE A 70 4.61 9.64 4.56
C ILE A 70 4.77 10.48 3.29
N ARG A 71 5.76 11.40 3.28
CA ARG A 71 5.99 12.29 2.13
C ARG A 71 6.45 11.53 0.89
N GLU A 72 7.38 10.58 1.05
CA GLU A 72 7.83 9.72 -0.05
C GLU A 72 6.66 8.92 -0.65
N PHE A 73 5.80 8.35 0.19
CA PHE A 73 4.62 7.61 -0.26
C PHE A 73 3.61 8.50 -1.00
N LYS A 74 3.27 9.69 -0.44
CA LYS A 74 2.38 10.66 -1.11
C LYS A 74 2.94 11.08 -2.48
N SER A 75 4.23 11.44 -2.54
CA SER A 75 4.93 11.80 -3.77
C SER A 75 4.93 10.67 -4.81
N ALA A 76 5.14 9.42 -4.38
CA ALA A 76 5.06 8.25 -5.25
C ALA A 76 3.64 8.07 -5.82
N LYS A 77 2.58 8.21 -4.99
CA LYS A 77 1.18 8.13 -5.45
C LYS A 77 0.87 9.21 -6.49
N GLU A 78 1.26 10.45 -6.23
CA GLU A 78 1.04 11.57 -7.16
C GLU A 78 1.77 11.33 -8.49
N THR A 79 3.03 10.87 -8.44
CA THR A 79 3.81 10.55 -9.63
C THR A 79 3.17 9.42 -10.45
N ALA A 80 2.69 8.36 -9.78
CA ALA A 80 2.01 7.26 -10.45
C ALA A 80 0.69 7.72 -11.08
N ALA A 81 -0.11 8.51 -10.37
CA ALA A 81 -1.36 9.06 -10.88
C ALA A 81 -1.14 9.98 -12.09
N ALA A 82 -0.14 10.87 -12.03
CA ALA A 82 0.21 11.75 -13.15
C ALA A 82 0.65 10.96 -14.39
N ARG A 83 1.43 9.88 -14.20
CA ARG A 83 1.84 8.99 -15.30
C ARG A 83 0.68 8.20 -15.89
N ARG A 84 -0.22 7.66 -15.05
CA ARG A 84 -1.47 7.02 -15.51
C ARG A 84 -2.32 7.97 -16.34
N ALA A 85 -2.48 9.22 -15.88
CA ALA A 85 -3.23 10.24 -16.62
C ALA A 85 -2.60 10.54 -17.97
N LYS A 86 -1.27 10.70 -18.02
CA LYS A 86 -0.52 10.92 -19.26
C LYS A 86 -0.65 9.76 -20.25
N ASP A 87 -0.48 8.52 -19.77
CA ASP A 87 -0.60 7.33 -20.61
C ASP A 87 -2.03 7.15 -21.15
N ASN A 88 -3.04 7.53 -20.36
CA ASN A 88 -4.42 7.55 -20.81
C ASN A 88 -4.69 8.62 -21.88
N GLN A 89 -4.12 9.82 -21.74
CA GLN A 89 -4.25 10.91 -22.72
C GLN A 89 -3.63 10.58 -24.09
N ARG A 90 -2.79 9.53 -24.19
CA ARG A 90 -2.26 9.04 -25.48
C ARG A 90 -3.36 8.57 -26.43
N PHE A 91 -4.50 8.16 -25.90
CA PHE A 91 -5.62 7.66 -26.67
C PHE A 91 -6.62 8.78 -26.91
N ASP A 92 -6.93 9.04 -28.18
CA ASP A 92 -8.01 9.96 -28.53
C ASP A 92 -9.35 9.40 -28.05
N ALA A 93 -10.06 10.16 -27.20
CA ALA A 93 -11.27 9.68 -26.55
C ALA A 93 -12.42 9.43 -27.55
N GLN A 94 -12.52 10.24 -28.63
CA GLN A 94 -13.56 10.07 -29.64
C GLN A 94 -13.28 8.84 -30.50
N ALA A 95 -12.03 8.65 -30.92
CA ALA A 95 -11.61 7.50 -31.68
C ALA A 95 -11.73 6.20 -30.85
N LEU A 96 -11.40 6.25 -29.56
CA LEU A 96 -11.58 5.12 -28.64
C LEU A 96 -13.05 4.74 -28.53
N ALA A 97 -13.94 5.72 -28.29
CA ALA A 97 -15.38 5.48 -28.21
C ALA A 97 -15.95 4.90 -29.51
N ALA A 98 -15.48 5.38 -30.67
CA ALA A 98 -15.86 4.83 -31.97
C ALA A 98 -15.43 3.37 -32.13
N GLU A 99 -14.19 3.04 -31.80
CA GLU A 99 -13.68 1.66 -31.84
C GLU A 99 -14.39 0.74 -30.83
N MET A 100 -14.73 1.25 -29.64
CA MET A 100 -15.54 0.51 -28.66
C MET A 100 -16.91 0.18 -29.23
N SER A 101 -17.60 1.15 -29.86
CA SER A 101 -18.90 0.91 -30.48
C SER A 101 -18.82 -0.11 -31.63
N ILE A 102 -17.77 -0.04 -32.44
CA ILE A 102 -17.53 -1.01 -33.53
C ILE A 102 -17.34 -2.42 -32.96
N PHE A 103 -16.51 -2.56 -31.92
CA PHE A 103 -16.23 -3.85 -31.30
C PHE A 103 -17.46 -4.41 -30.57
N GLU A 104 -18.15 -3.59 -29.78
CA GLU A 104 -19.40 -3.93 -29.13
C GLU A 104 -20.46 -4.39 -30.15
N GLY A 105 -20.56 -3.71 -31.29
CA GLY A 105 -21.40 -4.13 -32.41
C GLY A 105 -21.05 -5.51 -32.97
N ARG A 106 -19.77 -5.90 -32.97
CA ARG A 106 -19.34 -7.27 -33.35
C ARG A 106 -19.78 -8.28 -32.30
N ILE A 107 -19.52 -8.00 -31.01
CA ILE A 107 -19.92 -8.88 -29.90
C ILE A 107 -21.44 -9.08 -29.87
N ASN A 108 -22.22 -8.00 -29.98
CA ASN A 108 -23.68 -8.06 -30.02
C ASN A 108 -24.21 -8.90 -31.19
N ARG A 109 -23.53 -8.90 -32.34
CA ARG A 109 -23.88 -9.80 -33.47
C ARG A 109 -23.60 -11.26 -33.15
N LEU A 110 -22.50 -11.58 -32.49
CA LEU A 110 -22.18 -12.94 -32.05
C LEU A 110 -23.26 -13.46 -31.08
N VAL A 111 -23.59 -12.65 -30.06
CA VAL A 111 -24.63 -12.98 -29.06
C VAL A 111 -26.00 -13.21 -29.72
N LYS A 112 -26.42 -12.34 -30.64
CA LYS A 112 -27.70 -12.49 -31.35
C LYS A 112 -27.75 -13.69 -32.30
N ARG A 113 -26.61 -14.09 -32.88
CA ARG A 113 -26.52 -15.22 -33.81
C ARG A 113 -26.75 -16.55 -33.11
N ASP A 114 -26.20 -16.72 -31.91
CA ASP A 114 -26.26 -17.98 -31.18
C ASP A 114 -27.51 -18.13 -30.30
N GLY A 115 -28.28 -17.06 -30.06
CA GLY A 115 -29.64 -17.14 -29.49
C GLY A 115 -30.63 -18.04 -30.28
N LYS A 116 -30.25 -18.52 -31.46
CA LYS A 116 -31.00 -19.49 -32.28
C LYS A 116 -30.40 -20.91 -32.31
N ARG A 117 -29.23 -21.14 -31.71
CA ARG A 117 -28.55 -22.45 -31.70
C ARG A 117 -28.58 -23.02 -30.29
N THR A 118 -29.44 -24.01 -30.08
CA THR A 118 -29.48 -24.82 -28.86
C THR A 118 -28.19 -25.63 -28.72
N GLY A 119 -27.33 -25.27 -27.76
CA GLY A 119 -26.12 -26.04 -27.44
C GLY A 119 -24.97 -25.15 -26.94
N THR A 120 -24.82 -25.11 -25.63
CA THR A 120 -23.70 -24.62 -24.79
C THR A 120 -22.36 -24.31 -25.47
N SER A 121 -21.78 -23.15 -25.10
CA SER A 121 -20.37 -22.75 -25.24
C SER A 121 -19.90 -22.14 -26.57
N ALA A 122 -20.75 -22.02 -27.60
CA ALA A 122 -20.31 -21.47 -28.89
C ALA A 122 -20.01 -19.96 -28.80
N THR A 123 -20.92 -19.19 -28.21
CA THR A 123 -20.86 -17.73 -28.14
C THR A 123 -19.60 -17.23 -27.43
N THR A 124 -19.32 -17.75 -26.23
CA THR A 124 -18.15 -17.32 -25.42
C THR A 124 -16.83 -17.67 -26.09
N LYS A 125 -16.73 -18.83 -26.75
CA LYS A 125 -15.55 -19.22 -27.55
C LYS A 125 -15.35 -18.29 -28.75
N GLU A 126 -16.42 -17.91 -29.43
CA GLU A 126 -16.34 -16.96 -30.54
C GLU A 126 -15.98 -15.55 -30.09
N ILE A 127 -16.53 -15.09 -28.97
CA ILE A 127 -16.14 -13.82 -28.33
C ILE A 127 -14.65 -13.86 -27.96
N GLN A 128 -14.19 -14.96 -27.34
CA GLN A 128 -12.79 -15.13 -26.99
C GLN A 128 -11.89 -15.15 -28.23
N LYS A 129 -12.33 -15.78 -29.32
CA LYS A 129 -11.60 -15.81 -30.59
C LYS A 129 -11.53 -14.40 -31.21
N GLU A 130 -12.63 -13.66 -31.23
CA GLU A 130 -12.67 -12.27 -31.71
C GLU A 130 -11.74 -11.39 -30.88
N TYR A 131 -11.77 -11.54 -29.55
CA TYR A 131 -10.91 -10.80 -28.64
C TYR A 131 -9.42 -11.11 -28.88
N THR A 132 -9.07 -12.40 -28.91
CA THR A 132 -7.69 -12.86 -29.14
C THR A 132 -7.17 -12.37 -30.50
N ARG A 133 -8.01 -12.40 -31.54
CA ARG A 133 -7.66 -11.87 -32.85
C ARG A 133 -7.36 -10.37 -32.77
N THR A 134 -8.21 -9.58 -32.12
CA THR A 134 -7.98 -8.14 -31.96
C THR A 134 -6.70 -7.84 -31.18
N LEU A 135 -6.38 -8.64 -30.15
CA LEU A 135 -5.12 -8.48 -29.41
C LEU A 135 -3.88 -8.75 -30.28
N LEU A 136 -3.95 -9.69 -31.21
CA LEU A 136 -2.85 -10.05 -32.10
C LEU A 136 -2.69 -9.08 -33.27
N GLU A 137 -3.80 -8.72 -33.92
CA GLU A 137 -3.81 -8.05 -35.23
C GLU A 137 -4.22 -6.57 -35.17
N GLY A 138 -4.90 -6.15 -34.09
CA GLY A 138 -5.44 -4.79 -33.97
C GLY A 138 -4.37 -3.74 -33.66
N SER A 139 -4.72 -2.48 -33.89
CA SER A 139 -3.94 -1.33 -33.37
C SER A 139 -4.09 -1.21 -31.85
N ASP A 140 -3.20 -0.49 -31.17
CA ASP A 140 -3.31 -0.25 -29.71
C ASP A 140 -4.69 0.30 -29.31
N LEU A 141 -5.26 1.18 -30.13
CA LEU A 141 -6.59 1.74 -29.92
C LEU A 141 -7.67 0.65 -29.97
N GLN A 142 -7.59 -0.26 -30.94
CA GLN A 142 -8.54 -1.38 -31.09
C GLN A 142 -8.38 -2.42 -29.98
N LYS A 143 -7.14 -2.70 -29.57
CA LYS A 143 -6.86 -3.58 -28.42
C LYS A 143 -7.48 -3.03 -27.15
N ARG A 144 -7.25 -1.74 -26.87
CA ARG A 144 -7.83 -1.05 -25.72
C ARG A 144 -9.36 -1.06 -25.76
N ALA A 145 -9.95 -0.68 -26.89
CA ALA A 145 -11.40 -0.67 -27.07
C ALA A 145 -12.02 -2.06 -26.82
N ALA A 146 -11.42 -3.11 -27.38
CA ALA A 146 -11.88 -4.48 -27.18
C ALA A 146 -11.80 -4.92 -25.72
N ALA A 147 -10.70 -4.57 -25.05
CA ALA A 147 -10.50 -4.90 -23.64
C ALA A 147 -11.52 -4.15 -22.74
N GLU A 148 -11.76 -2.85 -22.98
CA GLU A 148 -12.74 -2.06 -22.23
C GLU A 148 -14.18 -2.56 -22.42
N VAL A 149 -14.56 -2.96 -23.65
CA VAL A 149 -15.89 -3.53 -23.91
C VAL A 149 -16.08 -4.83 -23.15
N LEU A 150 -15.12 -5.75 -23.18
CA LEU A 150 -15.27 -7.06 -22.52
C LEU A 150 -15.11 -6.98 -21.01
N ALA A 151 -14.27 -6.09 -20.48
CA ALA A 151 -14.12 -5.87 -19.05
C ALA A 151 -15.43 -5.40 -18.41
N ASN A 152 -16.23 -4.61 -19.13
CA ASN A 152 -17.51 -4.06 -18.68
C ASN A 152 -18.73 -4.88 -19.16
N MET A 153 -18.53 -5.99 -19.86
CA MET A 153 -19.62 -6.79 -20.39
C MET A 153 -20.32 -7.57 -19.27
N VAL A 154 -21.64 -7.41 -19.17
CA VAL A 154 -22.47 -8.12 -18.17
C VAL A 154 -23.30 -9.21 -18.88
N PRO A 155 -23.01 -10.50 -18.66
CA PRO A 155 -23.71 -11.61 -19.32
C PRO A 155 -25.06 -11.93 -18.65
N SER A 156 -25.93 -10.91 -18.53
CA SER A 156 -27.26 -11.08 -17.90
C SER A 156 -28.17 -11.98 -18.74
N GLY A 157 -28.80 -12.98 -18.11
CA GLY A 157 -29.71 -13.92 -18.77
C GLY A 157 -29.02 -15.04 -19.55
N TRP A 158 -27.70 -15.20 -19.42
CA TRP A 158 -26.94 -16.25 -20.08
C TRP A 158 -26.94 -17.55 -19.25
N PRO A 159 -26.73 -18.72 -19.89
CA PRO A 159 -26.52 -19.98 -19.16
C PRO A 159 -25.33 -19.88 -18.18
N HIS A 160 -25.44 -20.54 -17.03
CA HIS A 160 -24.46 -20.42 -15.94
C HIS A 160 -23.01 -20.70 -16.38
N GLU A 161 -22.79 -21.74 -17.19
CA GLU A 161 -21.46 -22.07 -17.71
C GLU A 161 -20.87 -20.95 -18.60
N GLU A 162 -21.71 -20.29 -19.40
CA GLU A 162 -21.28 -19.17 -20.25
C GLU A 162 -21.01 -17.91 -19.43
N VAL A 163 -21.77 -17.67 -18.36
CA VAL A 163 -21.49 -16.59 -17.40
C VAL A 163 -20.12 -16.78 -16.76
N MET A 164 -19.77 -18.00 -16.36
CA MET A 164 -18.45 -18.28 -15.77
C MET A 164 -17.30 -18.01 -16.74
N GLU A 165 -17.41 -18.48 -17.98
CA GLU A 165 -16.39 -18.24 -19.01
C GLU A 165 -16.31 -16.77 -19.40
N MET A 166 -17.45 -16.08 -19.53
CA MET A 166 -17.46 -14.65 -19.80
C MET A 166 -16.82 -13.86 -18.65
N ASN A 167 -17.11 -14.21 -17.39
CA ASN A 167 -16.45 -13.60 -16.22
C ASN A 167 -14.93 -13.85 -16.20
N ARG A 168 -14.46 -14.98 -16.75
CA ARG A 168 -13.02 -15.22 -16.92
C ARG A 168 -12.44 -14.32 -18.01
N ILE A 169 -13.13 -14.19 -19.15
CA ILE A 169 -12.73 -13.29 -20.25
C ILE A 169 -12.70 -11.84 -19.78
N SER A 170 -13.74 -11.36 -19.09
CA SER A 170 -13.81 -10.00 -18.56
C SER A 170 -12.68 -9.69 -17.57
N ARG A 171 -12.34 -10.63 -16.68
CA ARG A 171 -11.20 -10.47 -15.77
C ARG A 171 -9.86 -10.43 -16.50
N GLN A 172 -9.69 -11.22 -17.56
CA GLN A 172 -8.49 -11.15 -18.38
C GLN A 172 -8.43 -9.82 -19.13
N ALA A 173 -9.54 -9.38 -19.72
CA ALA A 173 -9.62 -8.11 -20.43
C ALA A 173 -9.29 -6.92 -19.52
N ALA A 174 -9.78 -6.92 -18.27
CA ALA A 174 -9.42 -5.91 -17.28
C ALA A 174 -7.90 -5.85 -17.04
N LYS A 175 -7.22 -7.00 -16.93
CA LYS A 175 -5.75 -7.06 -16.81
C LYS A 175 -5.03 -6.61 -18.08
N ASP A 176 -5.60 -6.90 -19.25
CA ASP A 176 -5.00 -6.52 -20.52
C ASP A 176 -5.07 -5.00 -20.73
N ILE A 177 -6.11 -4.31 -20.22
CA ILE A 177 -6.18 -2.83 -20.24
C ILE A 177 -4.90 -2.25 -19.62
N ASP A 178 -4.49 -2.71 -18.45
CA ASP A 178 -3.26 -2.23 -17.79
C ASP A 178 -2.02 -2.47 -18.66
N ASN A 179 -1.95 -3.62 -19.34
CA ASN A 179 -0.82 -3.95 -20.22
C ASN A 179 -0.79 -3.12 -21.51
N ILE A 180 -1.96 -2.75 -22.05
CA ILE A 180 -2.11 -1.97 -23.29
C ILE A 180 -1.90 -0.48 -23.01
N VAL A 181 -2.45 0.01 -21.90
CA VAL A 181 -2.46 1.43 -21.56
C VAL A 181 -1.14 1.84 -20.91
N TYR A 182 -0.66 1.10 -19.91
CA TYR A 182 0.43 1.56 -19.06
C TYR A 182 1.81 1.18 -19.60
N THR A 183 2.63 2.21 -19.76
CA THR A 183 4.04 2.08 -20.14
C THR A 183 4.88 1.49 -19.01
N GLU A 184 6.06 1.00 -19.34
CA GLU A 184 7.06 0.57 -18.35
C GLU A 184 7.35 1.68 -17.33
N SER A 185 7.33 2.94 -17.76
CA SER A 185 7.54 4.08 -16.87
C SER A 185 6.43 4.26 -15.83
N THR A 186 5.20 3.89 -16.17
CA THR A 186 4.04 3.88 -15.24
C THR A 186 4.15 2.70 -14.29
N ARG A 187 4.50 1.51 -14.79
CA ARG A 187 4.72 0.32 -13.94
C ARG A 187 5.82 0.54 -12.91
N GLN A 188 6.92 1.19 -13.31
CA GLN A 188 8.00 1.56 -12.38
C GLN A 188 7.53 2.55 -11.31
N ALA A 189 6.64 3.50 -11.66
CA ALA A 189 6.07 4.41 -10.68
C ALA A 189 5.11 3.70 -9.71
N GLU A 190 4.31 2.75 -10.20
CA GLU A 190 3.46 1.92 -9.35
C GLU A 190 4.26 1.00 -8.42
N ALA A 191 5.36 0.41 -8.91
CA ALA A 191 6.28 -0.36 -8.07
C ALA A 191 6.88 0.51 -6.95
N LYS A 192 7.17 1.79 -7.22
CA LYS A 192 7.59 2.74 -6.17
C LYS A 192 6.50 3.02 -5.15
N VAL A 193 5.22 3.08 -5.57
CA VAL A 193 4.09 3.20 -4.64
C VAL A 193 4.03 1.97 -3.72
N GLN A 194 4.18 0.76 -4.26
CA GLN A 194 4.19 -0.47 -3.49
C GLN A 194 5.35 -0.51 -2.48
N SER A 195 6.58 -0.25 -2.95
CA SER A 195 7.75 -0.18 -2.06
C SER A 195 7.59 0.90 -0.99
N GLY A 196 7.08 2.08 -1.36
CA GLY A 196 6.83 3.18 -0.43
C GLY A 196 5.78 2.83 0.63
N ALA A 197 4.74 2.08 0.26
CA ALA A 197 3.73 1.58 1.21
C ALA A 197 4.34 0.58 2.22
N GLU A 198 5.20 -0.32 1.75
CA GLU A 198 5.90 -1.27 2.62
C GLU A 198 6.84 -0.55 3.60
N ASP A 199 7.59 0.44 3.12
CA ASP A 199 8.52 1.20 3.96
C ASP A 199 7.79 2.07 4.98
N LEU A 200 6.68 2.72 4.57
CA LEU A 200 5.78 3.44 5.48
C LEU A 200 5.18 2.50 6.54
N ARG A 201 4.78 1.29 6.16
CA ARG A 201 4.28 0.28 7.11
C ARG A 201 5.37 -0.13 8.11
N LYS A 202 6.61 -0.37 7.65
CA LYS A 202 7.73 -0.67 8.55
C LYS A 202 8.00 0.49 9.51
N ALA A 203 7.94 1.73 9.02
CA ALA A 203 8.08 2.93 9.84
C ALA A 203 6.95 3.04 10.89
N TYR A 204 5.71 2.83 10.47
CA TYR A 204 4.54 2.80 11.36
C TYR A 204 4.72 1.76 12.47
N ALA A 205 5.08 0.52 12.12
CA ALA A 205 5.29 -0.56 13.09
C ALA A 205 6.43 -0.25 14.07
N ARG A 206 7.51 0.42 13.63
CA ARG A 206 8.57 0.90 14.52
C ARG A 206 8.03 1.95 15.50
N CYS A 207 7.29 2.93 15.00
CA CYS A 207 6.68 3.99 15.80
C CYS A 207 5.74 3.44 16.87
N ASP A 208 4.84 2.54 16.48
CA ASP A 208 3.87 1.91 17.38
C ASP A 208 4.54 1.04 18.46
N SER A 209 5.57 0.28 18.06
CA SER A 209 6.39 -0.51 19.00
C SER A 209 7.11 0.37 20.03
N LEU A 210 7.69 1.49 19.60
CA LEU A 210 8.38 2.42 20.50
C LEU A 210 7.41 3.19 21.39
N ALA A 211 6.28 3.66 20.86
CA ALA A 211 5.23 4.28 21.65
C ALA A 211 4.70 3.31 22.74
N SER A 212 4.47 2.05 22.37
CA SER A 212 4.07 0.98 23.28
C SER A 212 5.15 0.62 24.31
N LYS A 213 6.44 0.68 23.94
CA LYS A 213 7.58 0.46 24.84
C LYS A 213 7.70 1.56 25.88
N TYR A 214 7.47 2.81 25.49
CA TYR A 214 7.70 3.97 26.34
C TYR A 214 6.45 4.50 27.05
N LYS A 215 5.26 3.97 26.73
CA LYS A 215 3.93 4.23 27.35
C LYS A 215 3.84 5.62 27.99
N TYR A 216 3.32 6.61 27.26
CA TYR A 216 2.89 7.95 27.72
C TYR A 216 3.83 9.15 27.51
N ASN A 217 4.98 9.00 26.85
CA ASN A 217 5.90 10.14 26.62
C ASN A 217 6.23 10.43 25.13
N MET A 218 5.51 9.83 24.18
CA MET A 218 5.76 9.99 22.74
C MET A 218 4.61 10.70 22.01
N LYS A 219 4.28 11.90 22.46
CA LYS A 219 3.11 12.66 21.95
C LYS A 219 3.22 13.00 20.47
N GLN A 220 4.42 13.28 19.97
CA GLN A 220 4.61 13.59 18.56
C GLN A 220 4.37 12.35 17.70
N THR A 221 4.93 11.22 18.11
CA THR A 221 4.74 9.94 17.43
C THR A 221 3.27 9.51 17.44
N GLU A 222 2.57 9.63 18.57
CA GLU A 222 1.13 9.34 18.67
C GLU A 222 0.29 10.21 17.72
N ASN A 223 0.60 11.50 17.63
CA ASN A 223 -0.06 12.41 16.69
C ASN A 223 0.16 11.98 15.24
N GLU A 224 1.39 11.65 14.84
CA GLU A 224 1.67 11.20 13.47
C GLU A 224 1.05 9.83 13.15
N LEU A 225 1.06 8.89 14.10
CA LEU A 225 0.38 7.60 13.95
C LEU A 225 -1.12 7.77 13.72
N SER A 226 -1.76 8.72 14.39
CA SER A 226 -3.21 8.98 14.26
C SER A 226 -3.63 9.54 12.89
N LYS A 227 -2.67 10.01 12.08
CA LYS A 227 -2.91 10.47 10.70
C LYS A 227 -2.88 9.33 9.69
N ILE A 228 -2.37 8.15 10.06
CA ILE A 228 -2.20 7.02 9.15
C ILE A 228 -3.28 5.98 9.42
N SER A 229 -3.95 5.57 8.35
CA SER A 229 -4.87 4.44 8.28
C SER A 229 -4.24 3.33 7.45
N ILE A 230 -4.02 2.17 8.05
CA ILE A 230 -3.62 0.96 7.31
C ILE A 230 -4.77 -0.05 7.43
N SER A 231 -5.33 -0.45 6.29
CA SER A 231 -6.33 -1.50 6.19
C SER A 231 -5.84 -2.62 5.27
N TRP A 232 -6.47 -3.78 5.38
CA TRP A 232 -6.22 -4.90 4.48
C TRP A 232 -7.45 -5.15 3.61
N ASP A 233 -7.26 -5.13 2.30
CA ASP A 233 -8.24 -5.51 1.30
C ASP A 233 -7.78 -6.82 0.62
N ALA A 234 -8.64 -7.83 0.60
CA ALA A 234 -8.34 -9.13 -0.01
C ALA A 234 -8.10 -9.06 -1.53
N SER A 235 -8.61 -8.02 -2.19
CA SER A 235 -8.54 -7.81 -3.64
C SER A 235 -7.38 -6.92 -4.08
N GLU A 236 -6.94 -5.99 -3.23
CA GLU A 236 -5.89 -4.99 -3.55
C GLU A 236 -4.66 -5.09 -2.64
N GLY A 237 -4.69 -5.94 -1.62
CA GLY A 237 -3.64 -6.02 -0.60
C GLY A 237 -3.79 -4.96 0.48
N TYR A 238 -2.69 -4.54 1.10
CA TYR A 238 -2.74 -3.49 2.12
C TYR A 238 -3.02 -2.13 1.50
N GLN A 239 -4.07 -1.45 1.98
CA GLN A 239 -4.35 -0.06 1.65
C GLN A 239 -3.78 0.84 2.75
N VAL A 240 -3.04 1.86 2.32
CA VAL A 240 -2.47 2.88 3.21
C VAL A 240 -3.05 4.23 2.82
N ASP A 241 -3.79 4.82 3.76
CA ASP A 241 -4.36 6.15 3.68
C ASP A 241 -3.69 7.06 4.69
N VAL A 242 -3.36 8.27 4.25
CA VAL A 242 -2.72 9.27 5.11
C VAL A 242 -3.52 10.56 5.06
N SER A 243 -4.06 10.93 6.22
CA SER A 243 -4.80 12.17 6.47
C SER A 243 -3.83 13.30 6.83
N ASP A 244 -4.22 14.55 6.56
CA ASP A 244 -3.50 15.72 7.05
C ASP A 244 -3.88 16.07 8.49
N GLU A 245 -5.05 15.61 8.96
CA GLU A 245 -5.55 15.80 10.32
C GLU A 245 -5.58 14.49 11.12
N PRO A 246 -5.24 14.54 12.43
CA PRO A 246 -5.33 13.39 13.32
C PRO A 246 -6.78 12.89 13.42
N GLN A 247 -6.99 11.59 13.24
CA GLN A 247 -8.32 10.99 13.27
C GLN A 247 -8.75 10.71 14.72
N PRO A 248 -9.90 11.21 15.20
CA PRO A 248 -10.27 11.15 16.62
C PRO A 248 -10.60 9.74 17.13
N ASP A 249 -10.94 8.79 16.25
CA ASP A 249 -11.47 7.47 16.64
C ASP A 249 -10.75 6.31 15.93
N ARG A 250 -9.48 6.04 16.29
CA ARG A 250 -8.84 4.78 15.92
C ARG A 250 -8.04 4.18 17.07
N ILE A 251 -8.72 3.30 17.82
CA ILE A 251 -8.06 2.25 18.59
C ILE A 251 -7.41 1.31 17.56
N PRO A 252 -6.10 1.00 17.66
CA PRO A 252 -5.46 0.03 16.77
C PRO A 252 -6.13 -1.34 16.98
N GLN A 253 -7.00 -1.74 16.05
CA GLN A 253 -7.49 -3.11 15.99
C GLN A 253 -6.49 -3.95 15.20
N PHE A 254 -5.43 -4.38 15.88
CA PHE A 254 -4.68 -5.56 15.47
C PHE A 254 -5.10 -6.71 16.40
N ARG A 255 -5.79 -7.70 15.82
CA ARG A 255 -5.87 -9.05 16.40
C ARG A 255 -4.62 -9.82 16.04
#